data_AF-A0A5C6K423-F1
#
_entry.id   AF-A0A5C6K423-F1
#
_cell.length_a   1.000
_cell.length_b   1.000
_cell.length_c   1.000
_cell.angle_alpha   90.00
_cell.angle_beta   90.00
_cell.angle_gamma   90.00
#
_symmetry.space_group_name_H-M   'P 1'
#
loop_
_entity.id
_entity.type
_entity.pdbx_description
1 polymer ?
#
loop_
_entity_poly.entity_id
_entity_poly.type
_entity_poly.pdbx_seq_one_letter_code
_entity_poly.pdbx_strand_id
1 'polypeptide(L)'
;MEQRITSLLLPAPEAELEASCKELDEKVTWLLHNSRKMDNYLELEPFSKDVRLCAHVCDTLKSLPETPTLAAYKDYKAIIILLGMSTTHYAILDELAEQHRKRDEIPELTAYCDALHWMRPGRQYLCNVYNTVCHAFHLLRRNPVRDNRLLVTEKELRHAERMLPELGRQTFTEMVRLKGYMVYDAEQLADKCGMEYGSFRRKVKKMTGYTAKEWVIKERAKDVEHYLKNTNLTLTEVAFTTGFASTSNLNDFCKAYLLDTPGEIRRKAQETRKCTVTRT
;
A
#
# COMPACT_ATOMS: atom_id res chain seq x y z
N MET A 1 22.82 -12.06 -22.34
CA MET A 1 23.93 -12.01 -21.38
C MET A 1 23.51 -11.01 -20.32
N GLU A 2 23.10 -11.48 -19.14
CA GLU A 2 22.60 -10.58 -18.09
C GLU A 2 23.74 -9.71 -17.58
N GLN A 3 23.53 -8.40 -17.51
CA GLN A 3 24.54 -7.41 -17.17
C GLN A 3 24.58 -7.17 -15.65
N ARG A 4 25.60 -6.43 -15.19
CA ARG A 4 25.70 -5.96 -13.81
C ARG A 4 25.93 -4.47 -13.80
N ILE A 5 25.19 -3.75 -12.97
CA ILE A 5 25.36 -2.31 -12.78
C ILE A 5 26.72 -2.02 -12.16
N THR A 6 27.19 -2.83 -11.21
CA THR A 6 28.51 -2.64 -10.58
C THR A 6 29.65 -2.75 -11.58
N SER A 7 29.50 -3.56 -12.63
CA SER A 7 30.50 -3.66 -13.70
C SER A 7 30.54 -2.42 -14.60
N LEU A 8 29.47 -1.63 -14.67
CA LEU A 8 29.43 -0.36 -15.40
C LEU A 8 30.14 0.77 -14.64
N LEU A 9 30.43 0.59 -13.35
CA LEU A 9 31.15 1.57 -12.53
C LEU A 9 32.67 1.59 -12.82
N LEU A 10 33.21 0.54 -13.46
CA LEU A 10 34.64 0.22 -13.55
C LEU A 10 35.40 0.83 -14.75
N PRO A 11 34.91 1.93 -15.33
CA PRO A 11 35.79 3.06 -15.56
C PRO A 11 35.39 4.21 -14.63
N ALA A 12 36.01 4.27 -13.45
CA ALA A 12 35.82 5.39 -12.53
C ALA A 12 36.81 6.52 -12.86
N PRO A 13 36.40 7.79 -12.70
CA PRO A 13 37.24 8.94 -13.06
C PRO A 13 38.49 9.12 -12.18
N GLU A 14 38.53 8.51 -10.99
CA GLU A 14 39.62 8.66 -10.01
C GLU A 14 40.00 7.31 -9.40
N ALA A 15 41.29 7.11 -9.11
CA ALA A 15 41.83 5.84 -8.62
C ALA A 15 41.25 5.39 -7.27
N GLU A 16 40.99 6.33 -6.35
CA GLU A 16 40.36 6.02 -5.06
C GLU A 16 38.90 5.53 -5.24
N LEU A 17 38.15 6.19 -6.13
CA LEU A 17 36.78 5.81 -6.45
C LEU A 17 36.75 4.48 -7.21
N GLU A 18 37.73 4.22 -8.07
CA GLU A 18 37.89 2.95 -8.78
C GLU A 18 38.09 1.79 -7.79
N ALA A 19 38.91 1.99 -6.75
CA ALA A 19 39.09 1.01 -5.68
C ALA A 19 37.78 0.74 -4.94
N SER A 20 37.05 1.77 -4.51
CA SER A 20 35.72 1.62 -3.88
C SER A 20 34.72 0.89 -4.78
N CYS A 21 34.70 1.19 -6.08
CA CYS A 21 33.82 0.52 -7.05
C CYS A 21 34.17 -0.96 -7.22
N LYS A 22 35.47 -1.30 -7.21
CA LYS A 22 35.93 -2.68 -7.30
C LYS A 22 35.56 -3.49 -6.05
N GLU A 23 35.77 -2.93 -4.87
CA GLU A 23 35.34 -3.56 -3.61
C GLU A 23 33.82 -3.77 -3.56
N LEU A 24 33.06 -2.80 -4.05
CA LEU A 24 31.60 -2.93 -4.18
C LEU A 24 31.23 -4.06 -5.16
N ASP A 25 31.86 -4.14 -6.34
CA ASP A 25 31.59 -5.21 -7.33
C ASP A 25 31.90 -6.59 -6.74
N GLU A 26 33.02 -6.75 -6.05
CA GLU A 26 33.38 -7.99 -5.37
C GLU A 26 32.35 -8.37 -4.31
N LYS A 27 31.91 -7.41 -3.48
CA LYS A 27 30.91 -7.66 -2.43
C LYS A 27 29.55 -8.00 -3.02
N VAL A 28 29.10 -7.28 -4.04
CA VAL A 28 27.85 -7.55 -4.74
C VAL A 28 27.89 -8.91 -5.43
N THR A 29 29.03 -9.30 -6.01
CA THR A 29 29.25 -10.64 -6.57
C THR A 29 29.04 -11.72 -5.51
N TRP A 30 29.57 -11.51 -4.31
CA TRP A 30 29.35 -12.42 -3.18
C TRP A 30 27.87 -12.46 -2.77
N LEU A 31 27.19 -11.30 -2.75
CA LEU A 31 25.76 -11.22 -2.42
C LEU A 31 24.87 -11.95 -3.41
N LEU A 32 25.19 -11.97 -4.71
CA LEU A 32 24.42 -12.73 -5.70
C LEU A 32 24.31 -14.22 -5.32
N HIS A 33 25.38 -14.78 -4.75
CA HIS A 33 25.42 -16.17 -4.29
C HIS A 33 24.84 -16.37 -2.86
N ASN A 34 24.70 -15.29 -2.08
CA ASN A 34 24.28 -15.31 -0.68
C ASN A 34 22.98 -14.52 -0.41
N SER A 35 22.23 -14.20 -1.46
CA SER A 35 21.08 -13.27 -1.43
C SER A 35 19.84 -13.78 -0.67
N ARG A 36 19.85 -15.05 -0.23
CA ARG A 36 18.71 -15.70 0.47
C ARG A 36 18.42 -15.08 1.84
N LYS A 37 19.45 -14.63 2.56
CA LYS A 37 19.31 -13.96 3.86
C LYS A 37 19.42 -12.47 3.67
N MET A 38 18.38 -11.73 4.07
CA MET A 38 18.36 -10.28 3.89
C MET A 38 19.40 -9.58 4.78
N ASP A 39 19.78 -10.18 5.91
CA ASP A 39 20.86 -9.70 6.78
C ASP A 39 22.22 -9.60 6.07
N ASN A 40 22.45 -10.40 5.03
CA ASN A 40 23.71 -10.34 4.28
C ASN A 40 23.88 -8.99 3.58
N TYR A 41 22.80 -8.27 3.27
CA TYR A 41 22.89 -6.94 2.67
C TYR A 41 23.39 -5.86 3.65
N LEU A 42 23.53 -6.14 4.96
CA LEU A 42 24.23 -5.26 5.91
C LEU A 42 25.66 -4.97 5.47
N GLU A 43 26.28 -5.89 4.73
CA GLU A 43 27.61 -5.72 4.16
C GLU A 43 27.70 -4.53 3.20
N LEU A 44 26.57 -3.99 2.72
CA LEU A 44 26.51 -2.78 1.89
C LEU A 44 26.53 -1.49 2.72
N GLU A 45 26.38 -1.55 4.04
CA GLU A 45 26.31 -0.36 4.89
C GLU A 45 27.55 0.55 4.79
N PRO A 46 28.79 0.03 4.79
CA PRO A 46 29.99 0.87 4.64
C PRO A 46 29.97 1.64 3.31
N PHE A 47 29.60 0.98 2.22
CA PHE A 47 29.51 1.58 0.89
C PHE A 47 28.41 2.65 0.80
N SER A 48 27.30 2.45 1.51
CA SER A 48 26.20 3.43 1.55
C SER A 48 26.59 4.78 2.20
N LYS A 49 27.68 4.79 2.98
CA LYS A 49 28.25 5.99 3.63
C LYS A 49 29.27 6.71 2.74
N ASP A 50 29.79 6.05 1.71
CA ASP A 50 30.64 6.68 0.71
C ASP A 50 29.78 7.52 -0.24
N VAL A 51 29.79 8.83 0.00
CA VAL A 51 29.03 9.84 -0.76
C VAL A 51 29.46 9.87 -2.23
N ARG A 52 30.76 9.69 -2.51
CA ARG A 52 31.30 9.76 -3.87
C ARG A 52 30.88 8.54 -4.68
N LEU A 53 30.98 7.36 -4.05
CA LEU A 53 30.51 6.11 -4.63
C LEU A 53 29.00 6.16 -4.92
N CYS A 54 28.19 6.60 -3.95
CA CYS A 54 26.74 6.71 -4.15
C CYS A 54 26.37 7.71 -5.26
N ALA A 55 27.08 8.83 -5.36
CA ALA A 55 26.90 9.79 -6.45
C ALA A 55 27.21 9.15 -7.81
N HIS A 56 28.35 8.45 -7.93
CA HIS A 56 28.75 7.75 -9.16
C HIS A 56 27.75 6.66 -9.57
N VAL A 57 27.20 5.91 -8.59
CA VAL A 57 26.11 4.96 -8.83
C VAL A 57 24.88 5.68 -9.39
N CYS A 58 24.44 6.78 -8.78
CA CYS A 58 23.30 7.56 -9.28
C CYS A 58 23.52 8.09 -10.71
N ASP A 59 24.71 8.59 -11.03
CA ASP A 59 25.02 9.11 -12.36
C ASP A 59 25.08 7.99 -13.40
N THR A 60 25.59 6.82 -13.01
CA THR A 60 25.56 5.61 -13.83
C THR A 60 24.11 5.20 -14.12
N LEU A 61 23.23 5.18 -13.11
CA LEU A 61 21.82 4.85 -13.28
C LEU A 61 21.09 5.83 -14.21
N LYS A 62 21.38 7.13 -14.11
CA LYS A 62 20.79 8.17 -14.98
C LYS A 62 21.28 8.10 -16.42
N SER A 63 22.49 7.57 -16.66
CA SER A 63 23.05 7.43 -18.00
C SER A 63 22.60 6.16 -18.73
N LEU A 64 21.88 5.26 -18.05
CA LEU A 64 21.27 4.10 -18.69
C LEU A 64 20.18 4.55 -19.69
N PRO A 65 20.07 3.88 -20.85
CA PRO A 65 19.08 4.24 -21.88
C PRO A 65 17.64 3.98 -21.42
N GLU A 66 17.46 3.00 -20.53
CA GLU A 66 16.17 2.61 -19.97
C GLU A 66 16.31 2.39 -18.47
N THR A 67 15.20 2.54 -17.76
CA THR A 67 15.11 2.22 -16.33
C THR A 67 15.57 0.78 -16.07
N PRO A 68 16.55 0.55 -15.19
CA PRO A 68 17.10 -0.77 -14.92
C PRO A 68 16.05 -1.73 -14.38
N THR A 69 16.10 -3.00 -14.80
CA THR A 69 15.20 -4.06 -14.33
C THR A 69 15.99 -5.23 -13.77
N LEU A 70 15.35 -6.06 -12.93
CA LEU A 70 15.98 -7.27 -12.39
C LEU A 70 16.28 -8.31 -13.49
N ALA A 71 15.54 -8.25 -14.61
CA ALA A 71 15.78 -9.10 -15.77
C ALA A 71 17.02 -8.66 -16.57
N ALA A 72 17.30 -7.35 -16.63
CA ALA A 72 18.48 -6.82 -17.33
C ALA A 72 19.74 -6.87 -16.47
N TYR A 73 19.60 -6.58 -15.17
CA TYR A 73 20.71 -6.40 -14.22
C TYR A 73 20.53 -7.26 -12.96
N LYS A 74 21.35 -8.32 -12.82
CA LYS A 74 21.24 -9.29 -11.71
C LYS A 74 21.44 -8.67 -10.33
N ASP A 75 22.26 -7.64 -10.27
CA ASP A 75 22.65 -6.93 -9.06
C ASP A 75 21.76 -5.74 -8.74
N TYR A 76 20.74 -5.45 -9.56
CA TYR A 76 19.90 -4.27 -9.35
C TYR A 76 19.20 -4.25 -7.99
N LYS A 77 18.80 -5.41 -7.46
CA LYS A 77 18.28 -5.51 -6.09
C LYS A 77 19.29 -5.01 -5.04
N ALA A 78 20.58 -5.34 -5.21
CA ALA A 78 21.63 -4.88 -4.31
C ALA A 78 21.83 -3.36 -4.44
N ILE A 79 21.70 -2.79 -5.64
CA ILE A 79 21.76 -1.34 -5.86
C ILE A 79 20.59 -0.62 -5.20
N ILE A 80 19.35 -1.13 -5.31
CA ILE A 80 18.18 -0.58 -4.61
C ILE A 80 18.44 -0.54 -3.10
N ILE A 81 18.98 -1.63 -2.54
CA ILE A 81 19.26 -1.72 -1.10
C ILE A 81 20.39 -0.77 -0.70
N LEU A 82 21.50 -0.73 -1.45
CA LEU A 82 22.63 0.18 -1.22
C LEU A 82 22.15 1.63 -1.15
N LEU A 83 21.39 2.09 -2.15
CA LEU A 83 20.89 3.46 -2.21
C LEU A 83 19.82 3.72 -1.14
N GLY A 84 18.99 2.73 -0.80
CA GLY A 84 18.05 2.83 0.31
C GLY A 84 18.74 2.93 1.67
N MET A 85 19.96 2.37 1.78
CA MET A 85 20.80 2.51 2.95
C MET A 85 21.52 3.87 3.02
N SER A 86 21.68 4.56 1.89
CA SER A 86 22.27 5.90 1.85
C SER A 86 21.30 6.94 2.39
N THR A 87 21.77 7.84 3.25
CA THR A 87 20.99 8.99 3.73
C THR A 87 21.11 10.21 2.81
N THR A 88 21.97 10.16 1.79
CA THR A 88 22.30 11.30 0.92
C THR A 88 21.83 11.11 -0.52
N HIS A 89 21.81 9.88 -1.02
CA HIS A 89 21.57 9.57 -2.44
C HIS A 89 20.37 8.66 -2.71
N TYR A 90 19.49 8.45 -1.71
CA TYR A 90 18.30 7.60 -1.86
C TYR A 90 17.24 8.19 -2.80
N ALA A 91 17.25 9.51 -3.05
CA ALA A 91 16.16 10.20 -3.75
C ALA A 91 15.90 9.69 -5.18
N ILE A 92 16.93 9.14 -5.85
CA ILE A 92 16.77 8.51 -7.17
C ILE A 92 15.80 7.32 -7.14
N LEU A 93 15.66 6.65 -5.99
CA LEU A 93 14.74 5.53 -5.84
C LEU A 93 13.27 5.94 -5.97
N ASP A 94 12.93 7.21 -5.69
CA ASP A 94 11.56 7.71 -5.89
C ASP A 94 11.20 7.69 -7.37
N GLU A 95 12.10 8.19 -8.23
CA GLU A 95 11.91 8.20 -9.68
C GLU A 95 11.87 6.79 -10.26
N LEU A 96 12.81 5.93 -9.86
CA LEU A 96 12.87 4.55 -10.32
C LEU A 96 11.61 3.76 -9.91
N ALA A 97 11.19 3.86 -8.65
CA ALA A 97 9.97 3.18 -8.17
C ALA A 97 8.72 3.66 -8.91
N GLU A 98 8.64 4.96 -9.23
CA GLU A 98 7.53 5.51 -9.99
C GLU A 98 7.52 5.03 -11.46
N GLN A 99 8.69 4.89 -12.09
CA GLN A 99 8.82 4.29 -13.42
C GLN A 99 8.38 2.82 -13.42
N HIS A 100 8.83 2.04 -12.43
CA HIS A 100 8.41 0.64 -12.24
C HIS A 100 6.91 0.50 -11.99
N ARG A 101 6.33 1.40 -11.19
CA ARG A 101 4.88 1.46 -10.95
C ARG A 101 4.11 1.68 -12.25
N LYS A 102 4.52 2.64 -13.08
CA LYS A 102 3.83 2.95 -14.35
C LYS A 102 3.81 1.78 -15.33
N ARG A 103 4.80 0.90 -15.25
CA ARG A 103 4.93 -0.29 -16.10
C ARG A 103 4.37 -1.57 -15.48
N ASP A 104 3.84 -1.50 -14.25
CA ASP A 104 3.36 -2.65 -13.47
C ASP A 104 4.40 -3.77 -13.34
N GLU A 105 5.65 -3.38 -13.11
CA GLU A 105 6.80 -4.28 -13.01
C GLU A 105 6.84 -4.96 -11.62
N ILE A 106 6.06 -6.03 -11.48
CA ILE A 106 5.86 -6.75 -10.21
C ILE A 106 7.17 -7.25 -9.58
N PRO A 107 8.13 -7.83 -10.32
CA PRO A 107 9.39 -8.27 -9.71
C PRO A 107 10.16 -7.13 -9.05
N GLU A 108 10.22 -5.97 -9.71
CA GLU A 108 10.89 -4.76 -9.25
C GLU A 108 10.16 -4.18 -8.03
N LEU A 109 8.84 -4.02 -8.10
CA LEU A 109 8.00 -3.57 -6.97
C LEU A 109 8.13 -4.50 -5.76
N THR A 110 8.29 -5.81 -5.99
CA THR A 110 8.52 -6.79 -4.93
C THR A 110 9.92 -6.66 -4.32
N ALA A 111 10.95 -6.33 -5.10
CA ALA A 111 12.27 -6.03 -4.57
C ALA A 111 12.27 -4.79 -3.67
N TYR A 112 11.51 -3.74 -4.02
CA TYR A 112 11.30 -2.61 -3.12
C TYR A 112 10.58 -3.02 -1.84
N CYS A 113 9.56 -3.87 -1.91
CA CYS A 113 8.90 -4.40 -0.71
C CYS A 113 9.89 -5.04 0.26
N ASP A 114 10.76 -5.93 -0.26
CA ASP A 114 11.78 -6.61 0.55
C ASP A 114 12.75 -5.60 1.19
N ALA A 115 13.26 -4.66 0.38
CA ALA A 115 14.19 -3.65 0.83
C ALA A 115 13.56 -2.74 1.91
N LEU A 116 12.37 -2.21 1.66
CA LEU A 116 11.66 -1.31 2.57
C LEU A 116 11.23 -1.99 3.88
N HIS A 117 10.83 -3.26 3.82
CA HIS A 117 10.46 -4.02 5.03
C HIS A 117 11.66 -4.14 5.98
N TRP A 118 12.80 -4.52 5.42
CA TRP A 118 14.02 -4.70 6.17
C TRP A 118 14.58 -3.37 6.70
N MET A 119 14.51 -2.30 5.90
CA MET A 119 14.97 -0.95 6.25
C MET A 119 14.04 -0.17 7.20
N ARG A 120 12.84 -0.67 7.48
CA ARG A 120 11.76 0.11 8.11
C ARG A 120 12.02 0.65 9.53
N PRO A 121 12.86 0.04 10.38
CA PRO A 121 13.28 0.69 11.62
C PRO A 121 14.26 1.84 11.30
N GLY A 122 13.78 3.10 11.36
CA GLY A 122 14.65 4.28 11.41
C GLY A 122 14.91 5.06 10.11
N ARG A 123 14.31 4.68 8.97
CA ARG A 123 14.55 5.35 7.67
C ARG A 123 13.30 6.05 7.10
N GLN A 124 12.80 7.04 7.84
CA GLN A 124 11.58 7.80 7.46
C GLN A 124 11.70 8.53 6.12
N TYR A 125 12.93 8.83 5.67
CA TYR A 125 13.19 9.50 4.40
C TYR A 125 12.80 8.69 3.15
N LEU A 126 12.61 7.37 3.29
CA LEU A 126 12.08 6.50 2.21
C LEU A 126 10.55 6.49 2.14
N CYS A 127 9.86 7.41 2.82
CA CYS A 127 8.39 7.45 2.85
C CYS A 127 7.77 7.59 1.46
N ASN A 128 8.42 8.33 0.54
CA ASN A 128 7.96 8.50 -0.84
C ASN A 128 8.00 7.18 -1.62
N VAL A 129 9.15 6.50 -1.65
CA VAL A 129 9.28 5.13 -2.20
C VAL A 129 8.24 4.20 -1.58
N TYR A 130 8.11 4.21 -0.25
CA TYR A 130 7.15 3.37 0.48
C TYR A 130 5.71 3.61 0.02
N ASN A 131 5.30 4.88 -0.07
CA ASN A 131 3.97 5.27 -0.51
C ASN A 131 3.73 4.90 -1.97
N THR A 132 4.73 5.07 -2.83
CA THR A 132 4.67 4.73 -4.25
C THR A 132 4.43 3.23 -4.45
N VAL A 133 5.18 2.39 -3.74
CA VAL A 133 5.05 0.93 -3.82
C VAL A 133 3.73 0.46 -3.19
N CYS A 134 3.31 1.05 -2.06
CA CYS A 134 1.98 0.78 -1.49
C CYS A 134 0.86 1.13 -2.47
N HIS A 135 0.96 2.30 -3.11
CA HIS A 135 -0.02 2.74 -4.10
C HIS A 135 -0.05 1.81 -5.31
N ALA A 136 1.10 1.35 -5.80
CA ALA A 136 1.21 0.37 -6.87
C ALA A 136 0.40 -0.90 -6.56
N PHE A 137 0.70 -1.56 -5.43
CA PHE A 137 0.03 -2.80 -5.06
C PHE A 137 -1.45 -2.60 -4.69
N HIS A 138 -1.83 -1.44 -4.17
CA HIS A 138 -3.25 -1.10 -3.96
C HIS A 138 -4.01 -1.04 -5.29
N LEU A 139 -3.46 -0.38 -6.31
CA LEU A 139 -4.07 -0.33 -7.65
C LEU A 139 -4.16 -1.72 -8.28
N LEU A 140 -3.10 -2.52 -8.16
CA LEU A 140 -3.05 -3.90 -8.64
C LEU A 140 -4.05 -4.82 -7.91
N ARG A 141 -4.30 -4.59 -6.62
CA ARG A 141 -5.34 -5.31 -5.86
C ARG A 141 -6.74 -4.99 -6.38
N ARG A 142 -6.99 -3.72 -6.73
CA ARG A 142 -8.29 -3.25 -7.25
C ARG A 142 -8.53 -3.67 -8.70
N ASN A 143 -7.48 -3.62 -9.52
CA ASN A 143 -7.52 -3.95 -10.94
C ASN A 143 -6.46 -5.00 -11.28
N PRO A 144 -6.65 -6.27 -10.86
CA PRO A 144 -5.64 -7.32 -11.04
C PRO A 144 -5.50 -7.77 -12.49
N VAL A 145 -6.42 -7.38 -13.38
CA VAL A 145 -6.44 -7.76 -14.79
C VAL A 145 -6.48 -6.49 -15.65
N ARG A 146 -5.63 -6.44 -16.68
CA ARG A 146 -5.66 -5.42 -17.74
C ARG A 146 -5.44 -6.12 -19.08
N ASP A 147 -6.22 -5.75 -20.09
CA ASP A 147 -6.15 -6.34 -21.43
C ASP A 147 -6.23 -7.89 -21.42
N ASN A 148 -7.16 -8.44 -20.63
CA ASN A 148 -7.33 -9.88 -20.37
C ASN A 148 -6.09 -10.61 -19.82
N ARG A 149 -5.07 -9.88 -19.36
CA ARG A 149 -3.88 -10.44 -18.73
C ARG A 149 -3.93 -10.19 -17.22
N LEU A 150 -3.70 -11.25 -16.44
CA LEU A 150 -3.47 -11.14 -15.01
C LEU A 150 -2.14 -10.40 -14.77
N LEU A 151 -2.20 -9.23 -14.15
CA LEU A 151 -1.03 -8.41 -13.85
C LEU A 151 -0.31 -8.87 -12.59
N VAL A 152 -1.06 -9.31 -11.57
CA VAL A 152 -0.52 -9.71 -10.28
C VAL A 152 -1.24 -10.95 -9.73
N THR A 153 -0.50 -11.84 -9.10
CA THR A 153 -1.04 -13.03 -8.45
C THR A 153 -1.39 -12.79 -6.98
N GLU A 154 -2.28 -13.63 -6.43
CA GLU A 154 -2.58 -13.62 -4.98
C GLU A 154 -1.35 -13.91 -4.12
N LYS A 155 -0.36 -14.65 -4.65
CA LYS A 155 0.90 -14.92 -3.94
C LYS A 155 1.74 -13.66 -3.80
N GLU A 156 1.87 -12.88 -4.86
CA GLU A 156 2.62 -11.62 -4.88
C GLU A 156 1.96 -10.56 -4.00
N LEU A 157 0.64 -10.42 -4.08
CA LEU A 157 -0.11 -9.50 -3.22
C LEU A 157 0.08 -9.83 -1.73
N ARG A 158 -0.07 -11.10 -1.35
CA ARG A 158 0.16 -11.52 0.05
C ARG A 158 1.59 -11.34 0.50
N HIS A 159 2.56 -11.43 -0.41
CA HIS A 159 3.96 -11.12 -0.11
C HIS A 159 4.13 -9.63 0.18
N ALA A 160 3.65 -8.76 -0.72
CA ALA A 160 3.69 -7.31 -0.54
C ALA A 160 3.00 -6.86 0.74
N GLU A 161 1.79 -7.36 1.04
CA GLU A 161 1.05 -7.05 2.28
C GLU A 161 1.79 -7.49 3.56
N ARG A 162 2.60 -8.55 3.48
CA ARG A 162 3.44 -9.02 4.60
C ARG A 162 4.64 -8.10 4.81
N MET A 163 5.30 -7.70 3.72
CA MET A 163 6.46 -6.83 3.74
C MET A 163 6.08 -5.38 4.09
N LEU A 164 4.89 -4.95 3.69
CA LEU A 164 4.37 -3.60 3.89
C LEU A 164 3.08 -3.65 4.74
N PRO A 165 3.18 -3.67 6.08
CA PRO A 165 2.01 -3.86 6.94
C PRO A 165 0.91 -2.81 6.77
N GLU A 166 1.25 -1.56 6.44
CA GLU A 166 0.24 -0.51 6.23
C GLU A 166 -0.54 -0.72 4.93
N LEU A 167 0.11 -1.22 3.87
CA LEU A 167 -0.59 -1.69 2.68
C LEU A 167 -1.59 -2.79 3.06
N GLY A 168 -1.15 -3.81 3.78
CA GLY A 168 -2.01 -4.92 4.21
C GLY A 168 -3.17 -4.48 5.11
N ARG A 169 -2.98 -3.44 5.94
CA ARG A 169 -4.06 -2.82 6.72
C ARG A 169 -5.06 -2.14 5.79
N GLN A 170 -4.58 -1.34 4.84
CA GLN A 170 -5.40 -0.56 3.92
C GLN A 170 -6.22 -1.47 2.97
N THR A 171 -5.58 -2.42 2.28
CA THR A 171 -6.24 -3.35 1.34
C THR A 171 -7.27 -4.20 2.05
N PHE A 172 -6.97 -4.69 3.26
CA PHE A 172 -7.92 -5.43 4.06
C PHE A 172 -9.13 -4.57 4.43
N THR A 173 -8.91 -3.37 4.96
CA THR A 173 -9.99 -2.46 5.38
C THR A 173 -10.91 -2.10 4.21
N GLU A 174 -10.33 -1.82 3.05
CA GLU A 174 -11.08 -1.53 1.82
C GLU A 174 -11.88 -2.75 1.35
N MET A 175 -11.27 -3.94 1.31
CA MET A 175 -11.96 -5.18 0.96
C MET A 175 -13.19 -5.40 1.85
N VAL A 176 -13.05 -5.21 3.17
CA VAL A 176 -14.16 -5.34 4.12
C VAL A 176 -15.26 -4.33 3.83
N ARG A 177 -14.93 -3.08 3.48
CA ARG A 177 -15.93 -2.07 3.08
C ARG A 177 -16.66 -2.46 1.79
N LEU A 178 -15.91 -2.80 0.74
CA LEU A 178 -16.46 -3.12 -0.58
C LEU A 178 -17.39 -4.34 -0.53
N LYS A 179 -16.93 -5.42 0.12
CA LYS A 179 -17.72 -6.64 0.26
C LYS A 179 -18.84 -6.52 1.29
N GLY A 180 -18.69 -5.61 2.25
CA GLY A 180 -19.63 -5.38 3.34
C GLY A 180 -20.70 -4.34 3.07
N TYR A 181 -20.77 -3.77 1.87
CA TYR A 181 -21.86 -2.87 1.51
C TYR A 181 -23.21 -3.55 1.75
N MET A 182 -24.06 -2.90 2.54
CA MET A 182 -25.39 -3.39 2.94
C MET A 182 -25.38 -4.74 3.69
N VAL A 183 -24.27 -5.11 4.33
CA VAL A 183 -24.17 -6.31 5.17
C VAL A 183 -24.09 -5.90 6.63
N TYR A 184 -25.19 -6.15 7.35
CA TYR A 184 -25.34 -5.72 8.73
C TYR A 184 -25.21 -6.85 9.76
N ASP A 185 -24.62 -7.97 9.34
CA ASP A 185 -24.25 -9.08 10.18
C ASP A 185 -22.75 -9.40 10.05
N ALA A 186 -22.09 -9.63 11.18
CA ALA A 186 -20.65 -9.79 11.23
C ALA A 186 -20.16 -11.15 10.71
N GLU A 187 -20.98 -12.20 10.80
CA GLU A 187 -20.65 -13.53 10.29
C GLU A 187 -20.84 -13.56 8.77
N GLN A 188 -21.96 -13.03 8.26
CA GLN A 188 -22.18 -12.86 6.83
C GLN A 188 -21.09 -12.00 6.16
N LEU A 189 -20.62 -10.96 6.86
CA LEU A 189 -19.51 -10.14 6.37
C LEU A 189 -18.20 -10.93 6.26
N ALA A 190 -17.92 -11.81 7.23
CA ALA A 190 -16.76 -12.70 7.19
C ALA A 190 -16.85 -13.67 6.00
N ASP A 191 -18.02 -14.26 5.79
CA ASP A 191 -18.30 -15.16 4.67
C ASP A 191 -18.09 -14.47 3.32
N LYS A 192 -18.63 -13.26 3.13
CA LYS A 192 -18.38 -12.47 1.91
C LYS A 192 -16.90 -12.17 1.71
N CYS A 193 -16.17 -11.92 2.80
CA CYS A 193 -14.72 -11.75 2.78
C CYS A 193 -13.95 -13.05 2.50
N GLY A 194 -14.61 -14.21 2.47
CA GLY A 194 -13.99 -15.52 2.28
C GLY A 194 -13.15 -15.95 3.48
N MET A 195 -13.57 -15.57 4.69
CA MET A 195 -12.81 -15.80 5.91
C MET A 195 -13.67 -16.49 6.97
N GLU A 196 -13.07 -17.46 7.65
CA GLU A 196 -13.64 -18.01 8.88
C GLU A 196 -13.82 -16.89 9.94
N TYR A 197 -14.96 -16.89 10.63
CA TYR A 197 -15.39 -15.77 11.47
C TYR A 197 -14.40 -15.41 12.59
N GLY A 198 -13.80 -16.39 13.27
CA GLY A 198 -12.81 -16.16 14.31
C GLY A 198 -11.54 -15.48 13.77
N SER A 199 -11.08 -15.89 12.59
CA SER A 199 -9.97 -15.27 11.88
C SER A 199 -10.31 -13.86 11.39
N PHE A 200 -11.51 -13.66 10.84
CA PHE A 200 -12.01 -12.36 10.43
C PHE A 200 -12.08 -11.37 11.60
N ARG A 201 -12.74 -11.75 12.70
CA ARG A 201 -12.90 -10.90 13.88
C ARG A 201 -11.56 -10.47 14.46
N ARG A 202 -10.59 -11.38 14.56
CA ARG A 202 -9.22 -11.05 15.03
C ARG A 202 -8.53 -10.06 14.09
N LYS A 203 -8.64 -10.29 12.77
CA LYS A 203 -8.03 -9.42 11.76
C LYS A 203 -8.67 -8.02 11.75
N VAL A 204 -9.99 -7.90 11.80
CA VAL A 204 -10.69 -6.60 11.90
C VAL A 204 -10.26 -5.83 13.14
N LYS A 205 -10.23 -6.48 14.32
CA LYS A 205 -9.79 -5.80 15.56
C LYS A 205 -8.34 -5.32 15.46
N LYS A 206 -7.45 -6.14 14.92
CA LYS A 206 -6.04 -5.78 14.72
C LYS A 206 -5.87 -4.60 13.74
N MET A 207 -6.60 -4.61 12.62
CA MET A 207 -6.40 -3.63 11.55
C MET A 207 -7.14 -2.31 11.79
N THR A 208 -8.29 -2.33 12.45
CA THR A 208 -9.19 -1.17 12.54
C THR A 208 -9.33 -0.63 13.96
N GLY A 209 -8.96 -1.40 14.98
CA GLY A 209 -9.23 -1.09 16.38
C GLY A 209 -10.66 -1.42 16.84
N TYR A 210 -11.59 -1.71 15.92
CA TYR A 210 -12.98 -2.05 16.20
C TYR A 210 -13.22 -3.57 16.19
N THR A 211 -14.14 -4.06 17.02
CA THR A 211 -14.68 -5.41 16.86
C THR A 211 -15.47 -5.52 15.57
N ALA A 212 -15.66 -6.74 15.06
CA ALA A 212 -16.46 -6.97 13.86
C ALA A 212 -17.90 -6.42 14.00
N LYS A 213 -18.50 -6.52 15.19
CA LYS A 213 -19.83 -5.95 15.48
C LYS A 213 -19.82 -4.41 15.46
N GLU A 214 -18.87 -3.78 16.13
CA GLU A 214 -18.71 -2.32 16.12
C GLU A 214 -18.49 -1.78 14.70
N TRP A 215 -17.68 -2.48 13.90
CA TRP A 215 -17.45 -2.14 12.51
C TRP A 215 -18.75 -2.12 11.71
N VAL A 216 -19.53 -3.21 11.79
CA VAL A 216 -20.81 -3.35 11.08
C VAL A 216 -21.80 -2.27 11.51
N ILE A 217 -21.90 -1.99 12.81
CA ILE A 217 -22.74 -0.90 13.33
C ILE A 217 -22.33 0.45 12.75
N LYS A 218 -21.03 0.73 12.69
CA LYS A 218 -20.49 1.99 12.16
C LYS A 218 -20.76 2.14 10.67
N GLU A 219 -20.60 1.09 9.87
CA GLU A 219 -20.93 1.14 8.45
C GLU A 219 -22.45 1.27 8.23
N ARG A 220 -23.28 0.55 9.00
CA ARG A 220 -24.74 0.72 8.98
C ARG A 220 -25.19 2.14 9.32
N ALA A 221 -24.54 2.77 10.31
CA ALA A 221 -24.83 4.15 10.68
C ALA A 221 -24.56 5.13 9.53
N LYS A 222 -23.47 4.93 8.78
CA LYS A 222 -23.17 5.72 7.58
C LYS A 222 -24.23 5.52 6.49
N ASP A 223 -24.64 4.28 6.25
CA ASP A 223 -25.68 4.00 5.25
C ASP A 223 -27.01 4.64 5.63
N VAL A 224 -27.45 4.47 6.89
CA VAL A 224 -28.66 5.11 7.43
C VAL A 224 -28.58 6.63 7.27
N GLU A 225 -27.48 7.23 7.70
CA GLU A 225 -27.27 8.67 7.57
C GLU A 225 -27.31 9.10 6.09
N HIS A 226 -26.67 8.34 5.20
CA HIS A 226 -26.69 8.61 3.76
C HIS A 226 -28.12 8.58 3.21
N TYR A 227 -28.91 7.55 3.50
CA TYR A 227 -30.28 7.43 3.01
C TYR A 227 -31.20 8.51 3.60
N LEU A 228 -31.03 8.87 4.88
CA LEU A 228 -31.82 9.92 5.52
C LEU A 228 -31.53 11.31 4.93
N LYS A 229 -30.26 11.61 4.66
CA LYS A 229 -29.81 12.92 4.19
C LYS A 229 -29.93 13.09 2.69
N ASN A 230 -29.64 12.03 1.91
CA ASN A 230 -29.38 12.13 0.48
C ASN A 230 -30.47 11.55 -0.42
N THR A 231 -31.51 10.93 0.13
CA THR A 231 -32.60 10.34 -0.65
C THR A 231 -33.97 10.84 -0.20
N ASN A 232 -34.98 10.62 -1.04
CA ASN A 232 -36.39 10.92 -0.73
C ASN A 232 -37.16 9.71 -0.18
N LEU A 233 -36.47 8.61 0.16
CA LEU A 233 -37.10 7.42 0.74
C LEU A 233 -37.85 7.78 2.02
N THR A 234 -39.04 7.24 2.25
CA THR A 234 -39.75 7.34 3.52
C THR A 234 -38.94 6.72 4.66
N LEU A 235 -39.24 7.07 5.92
CA LEU A 235 -38.54 6.47 7.07
C LEU A 235 -38.73 4.95 7.13
N THR A 236 -39.88 4.46 6.66
CA THR A 236 -40.18 3.03 6.52
C THR A 236 -39.29 2.37 5.47
N GLU A 237 -39.15 2.98 4.29
CA GLU A 237 -38.23 2.48 3.26
C GLU A 237 -36.78 2.50 3.76
N VAL A 238 -36.33 3.58 4.38
CA VAL A 238 -34.97 3.63 4.97
C VAL A 238 -34.76 2.52 5.98
N ALA A 239 -35.74 2.25 6.86
CA ALA A 239 -35.65 1.18 7.84
C ALA A 239 -35.44 -0.18 7.16
N PHE A 240 -36.28 -0.53 6.20
CA PHE A 240 -36.17 -1.82 5.51
C PHE A 240 -34.94 -1.92 4.60
N THR A 241 -34.62 -0.87 3.85
CA THR A 241 -33.41 -0.80 3.02
C THR A 241 -32.16 -1.02 3.85
N THR A 242 -32.09 -0.45 5.06
CA THR A 242 -30.95 -0.62 5.96
C THR A 242 -31.11 -1.82 6.92
N GLY A 243 -31.98 -2.78 6.58
CA GLY A 243 -32.10 -4.08 7.24
C GLY A 243 -32.74 -4.06 8.64
N PHE A 244 -33.50 -3.04 9.00
CA PHE A 244 -34.28 -3.02 10.24
C PHE A 244 -35.64 -3.69 10.02
N ALA A 245 -36.16 -4.34 11.07
CA ALA A 245 -37.48 -4.97 11.02
C ALA A 245 -38.64 -3.96 11.12
N SER A 246 -38.38 -2.75 11.63
CA SER A 246 -39.39 -1.71 11.80
C SER A 246 -38.77 -0.31 11.85
N THR A 247 -39.61 0.71 11.66
CA THR A 247 -39.25 2.13 11.87
C THR A 247 -38.88 2.43 13.31
N SER A 248 -39.46 1.73 14.29
CA SER A 248 -39.10 1.86 15.70
C SER A 248 -37.65 1.43 15.94
N ASN A 249 -37.21 0.31 15.35
CA ASN A 249 -35.82 -0.13 15.47
C ASN A 249 -34.84 0.86 14.82
N LEU A 250 -35.22 1.45 13.68
CA LEU A 250 -34.43 2.53 13.05
C LEU A 250 -34.33 3.74 13.98
N ASN A 251 -35.42 4.16 14.62
CA ASN A 251 -35.44 5.29 15.53
C ASN A 251 -34.52 5.08 16.74
N ASP A 252 -34.58 3.90 17.37
CA ASP A 252 -33.73 3.56 18.51
C ASP A 252 -32.25 3.53 18.10
N PHE A 253 -31.96 2.97 16.92
CA PHE A 253 -30.62 2.96 16.35
C PHE A 253 -30.08 4.37 16.08
N CYS A 254 -30.87 5.25 15.47
CA CYS A 254 -30.47 6.63 15.20
C CYS A 254 -30.19 7.40 16.50
N LYS A 255 -31.02 7.22 17.54
CA LYS A 255 -30.75 7.83 18.86
C LYS A 255 -29.44 7.34 19.47
N ALA A 256 -29.18 6.03 19.39
CA ALA A 256 -27.99 5.42 19.97
C ALA A 256 -26.69 5.78 19.24
N TYR A 257 -26.71 5.82 17.90
CA TYR A 257 -25.49 5.90 17.09
C TYR A 257 -25.33 7.17 16.25
N LEU A 258 -26.43 7.88 15.98
CA LEU A 258 -26.44 9.16 15.25
C LEU A 258 -26.83 10.35 16.16
N LEU A 259 -27.13 10.08 17.44
CA LEU A 259 -27.45 11.06 18.48
C LEU A 259 -28.69 11.92 18.18
N ASP A 260 -29.57 11.46 17.31
CA ASP A 260 -30.79 12.19 16.92
C ASP A 260 -31.84 11.24 16.32
N THR A 261 -33.07 11.70 16.13
CA THR A 261 -34.13 10.89 15.50
C THR A 261 -34.04 10.92 13.97
N PRO A 262 -34.52 9.88 13.25
CA PRO A 262 -34.45 9.84 11.79
C PRO A 262 -35.07 11.06 11.10
N GLY A 263 -36.19 11.55 11.62
CA GLY A 263 -36.90 12.72 11.09
C GLY A 263 -36.12 14.03 11.30
N GLU A 264 -35.54 14.21 12.48
CA GLU A 264 -34.71 15.38 12.80
C GLU A 264 -33.44 15.44 11.95
N ILE A 265 -32.75 14.31 11.78
CA ILE A 265 -31.57 14.18 10.91
C ILE A 265 -31.91 14.63 9.48
N ARG A 266 -33.04 14.16 8.95
CA ARG A 266 -33.51 14.55 7.61
C ARG A 266 -33.86 16.03 7.53
N ARG A 267 -34.59 16.56 8.52
CA ARG A 267 -34.99 17.98 8.54
C ARG A 267 -33.77 18.89 8.52
N LYS A 268 -32.79 18.64 9.41
CA LYS A 268 -31.52 19.38 9.47
C LYS A 268 -30.73 19.32 8.17
N ALA A 269 -30.73 18.18 7.49
CA ALA A 269 -30.06 18.04 6.19
C ALA A 269 -30.75 18.83 5.07
N GLN A 270 -32.09 18.87 5.07
CA GLN A 270 -32.87 19.67 4.12
C GLN A 270 -32.72 21.18 4.37
N GLU A 271 -32.70 21.62 5.63
CA GLU A 271 -32.45 23.01 6.02
C GLU A 271 -31.06 23.48 5.54
N THR A 272 -30.02 22.68 5.80
CA THR A 272 -28.66 22.97 5.34
C THR A 272 -28.58 23.12 3.82
N ARG A 273 -29.26 22.25 3.05
CA ARG A 273 -29.27 22.33 1.58
C ARG A 273 -29.96 23.58 1.05
N LYS A 274 -31.07 23.98 1.67
CA LYS A 274 -31.79 25.20 1.30
C LYS A 274 -30.90 26.43 1.49
N CYS A 275 -30.23 26.55 2.63
CA CYS A 275 -29.31 27.66 2.92
C CYS A 275 -28.12 27.78 1.96
N THR A 276 -27.62 26.66 1.41
CA THR A 276 -26.53 26.68 0.42
C THR A 276 -27.00 27.18 -0.95
N VAL A 277 -28.25 26.84 -1.35
CA VAL A 277 -28.83 27.26 -2.63
C VAL A 277 -29.26 28.73 -2.62
N THR A 278 -29.65 29.30 -1.47
CA THR A 278 -29.99 30.73 -1.36
C THR A 278 -28.78 31.68 -1.26
N ARG A 279 -27.55 31.16 -1.13
CA ARG A 279 -26.31 31.96 -1.03
C ARG A 279 -25.49 32.01 -2.33
N THR A 280 -25.97 31.34 -3.39
CA THR A 280 -25.44 31.38 -4.76
C THR A 280 -26.43 32.12 -5.66
#